data_AF-A0AA94KVG0-F1
#
_entry.id   AF-A0AA94KVG0-F1
#
_cell.length_a   1.000
_cell.length_b   1.000
_cell.length_c   1.000
_cell.angle_alpha   90.00
_cell.angle_beta   90.00
_cell.angle_gamma   90.00
#
_symmetry.space_group_name_H-M   'P 1'
#
loop_
_entity.id
_entity.type
_entity.pdbx_description
1 polymer ?
#
loop_
_entity_poly.entity_id
_entity_poly.type
_entity_poly.pdbx_seq_one_letter_code
_entity_poly.pdbx_strand_id
1 'polypeptide(L)'
;MEHLKYQKDRQALQEFLMDIEILDKLEERESGFNAFEVLGIIHKEIRHSNVLGWLLNPAEYHNFDDRFIKKVIHHCVKHDSREEPAISYKPLEILLQDFNDMIIRREWANIDILGISKSNKFVLVIENKIWSKESSHQLNKYRRIIESEFPDYTKLYIYLTPEGDDASDTDNWLSLSYEKIMEFLESVLKVRRHAMSKESLIFIEQYLSILRRNIVGDNELEKICVDIYSKHKRALDLIFEYKPDIYKGIHDKLLEIIDSHPDLIADHSNKQCIRFTTKRLDEHVAKTSEGWTESGRILLFEFINFKDKLFLKLVIGPGDSEHRERLHKTALDHPSTFKRLSKRLSPQYCSMFLTDIYKHDEGRENDHLQVMQEIETKTKSFLKNKIEEIEAVFIENHHDTNL
;
A
#
# COMPACT_ATOMS: atom_id res chain seq x y z
N MET A 1 -20.10 -27.77 28.22
CA MET A 1 -18.96 -27.47 27.33
C MET A 1 -18.97 -26.02 26.84
N GLU A 2 -20.10 -25.48 26.38
CA GLU A 2 -20.21 -24.07 25.93
C GLU A 2 -19.83 -23.03 27.00
N HIS A 3 -20.28 -23.20 28.25
CA HIS A 3 -19.95 -22.28 29.33
C HIS A 3 -18.44 -22.17 29.60
N LEU A 4 -17.73 -23.30 29.49
CA LEU A 4 -16.28 -23.36 29.68
C LEU A 4 -15.53 -22.72 28.50
N LYS A 5 -16.05 -22.88 27.27
CA LYS A 5 -15.52 -22.20 26.07
C LYS A 5 -15.68 -20.68 26.22
N TYR A 6 -16.87 -20.22 26.59
CA TYR A 6 -17.16 -18.80 26.80
C TYR A 6 -16.25 -18.13 27.85
N GLN A 7 -16.00 -18.81 28.97
CA GLN A 7 -15.08 -18.30 30.00
C GLN A 7 -13.65 -18.18 29.49
N LYS A 8 -13.15 -19.17 28.74
CA LYS A 8 -11.81 -19.13 28.13
C LYS A 8 -11.67 -18.02 27.09
N ASP A 9 -12.71 -17.81 26.29
CA ASP A 9 -12.73 -16.77 25.26
C ASP A 9 -12.70 -15.36 25.87
N ARG A 10 -13.49 -15.15 26.94
CA ARG A 10 -13.47 -13.91 27.71
C ARG A 10 -12.11 -13.66 28.36
N GLN A 11 -11.50 -14.70 28.95
CA GLN A 11 -10.19 -14.58 29.57
C GLN A 11 -9.11 -14.21 28.55
N ALA A 12 -9.10 -14.84 27.37
CA ALA A 12 -8.15 -14.51 26.31
C ALA A 12 -8.27 -13.04 25.86
N LEU A 13 -9.50 -12.52 25.73
CA LEU A 13 -9.72 -11.10 25.41
C LEU A 13 -9.23 -10.18 26.54
N GLN A 14 -9.45 -10.54 27.81
CA GLN A 14 -8.95 -9.77 28.95
C GLN A 14 -7.43 -9.74 28.99
N GLU A 15 -6.77 -10.87 28.75
CA GLU A 15 -5.31 -10.97 28.68
C GLU A 15 -4.73 -10.11 27.57
N PHE A 16 -5.38 -10.08 26.39
CA PHE A 16 -4.98 -9.18 25.31
C PHE A 16 -5.13 -7.70 25.68
N LEU A 17 -6.27 -7.31 26.26
CA LEU A 17 -6.51 -5.92 26.68
C LEU A 17 -5.59 -5.45 27.81
N MET A 18 -5.15 -6.36 28.69
CA MET A 18 -4.16 -6.04 29.74
C MET A 18 -2.74 -5.87 29.19
N ASP A 19 -2.45 -6.43 28.01
CA ASP A 19 -1.16 -6.35 27.34
C ASP A 19 -1.23 -5.43 26.11
N ILE A 20 -2.17 -4.48 26.08
CA ILE A 20 -2.42 -3.63 24.92
C ILE A 20 -1.22 -2.75 24.54
N GLU A 21 -0.34 -2.45 25.50
CA GLU A 21 0.97 -1.79 25.29
C GLU A 21 1.87 -2.56 24.31
N ILE A 22 1.60 -3.83 24.02
CA ILE A 22 2.29 -4.56 22.95
C ILE A 22 2.09 -3.91 21.58
N LEU A 23 1.00 -3.15 21.40
CA LEU A 23 0.68 -2.39 20.19
C LEU A 23 1.46 -1.08 20.09
N ASP A 24 2.06 -0.57 21.18
CA ASP A 24 2.85 0.67 21.16
C ASP A 24 4.03 0.56 20.18
N LYS A 25 4.56 -0.65 19.99
CA LYS A 25 5.61 -0.94 18.98
C LYS A 25 5.18 -0.65 17.55
N LEU A 26 3.87 -0.67 17.27
CA LEU A 26 3.29 -0.29 15.98
C LEU A 26 3.13 1.24 15.91
N GLU A 27 2.63 1.88 16.96
CA GLU A 27 2.40 3.34 17.01
C GLU A 27 3.70 4.17 16.97
N GLU A 28 4.75 3.70 17.66
CA GLU A 28 6.10 4.30 17.62
C GLU A 28 6.68 4.31 16.20
N ARG A 29 6.20 3.43 15.31
CA ARG A 29 6.59 3.43 13.89
C ARG A 29 5.75 4.39 13.06
N GLU A 30 4.45 4.48 13.29
CA GLU A 30 3.60 5.34 12.46
C GLU A 30 3.77 6.83 12.77
N SER A 31 4.24 7.19 13.96
CA SER A 31 4.25 8.58 14.42
C SER A 31 5.66 9.12 14.70
N GLY A 32 6.24 9.86 13.75
CA GLY A 32 7.49 10.57 13.99
C GLY A 32 7.80 11.63 12.93
N PHE A 33 8.22 12.82 13.37
CA PHE A 33 8.78 13.82 12.46
C PHE A 33 10.09 13.29 11.86
N ASN A 34 10.16 13.24 10.52
CA ASN A 34 11.38 12.89 9.79
C ASN A 34 11.71 13.96 8.74
N ALA A 35 12.89 14.58 8.86
CA ALA A 35 13.28 15.67 7.97
C ALA A 35 13.42 15.23 6.50
N PHE A 36 13.81 13.98 6.23
CA PHE A 36 13.96 13.46 4.86
C PHE A 36 12.61 13.28 4.16
N GLU A 37 11.58 12.87 4.91
CA GLU A 37 10.21 12.75 4.41
C GLU A 37 9.63 14.11 4.10
N VAL A 38 9.75 15.06 5.05
CA VAL A 38 9.29 16.45 4.88
C VAL A 38 9.95 17.12 3.67
N LEU A 39 11.24 16.87 3.44
CA LEU A 39 11.98 17.43 2.31
C LEU A 39 11.74 16.70 0.98
N GLY A 40 11.04 15.55 0.97
CA GLY A 40 10.79 14.77 -0.25
C GLY A 40 12.08 14.28 -0.92
N ILE A 41 13.07 13.86 -0.12
CA ILE A 41 14.40 13.44 -0.61
C ILE A 41 14.68 11.95 -0.47
N ILE A 42 13.72 11.19 0.06
CA ILE A 42 13.81 9.74 0.33
C ILE A 42 14.30 8.92 -0.87
N HIS A 43 13.86 9.27 -2.08
CA HIS A 43 14.15 8.45 -3.27
C HIS A 43 15.29 9.02 -4.12
N LYS A 44 16.09 9.96 -3.60
CA LYS A 44 17.13 10.65 -4.37
C LYS A 44 18.51 10.11 -4.02
N GLU A 45 19.09 9.28 -4.90
CA GLU A 45 20.42 8.67 -4.75
C GLU A 45 21.49 9.69 -4.32
N ILE A 46 21.55 10.85 -4.98
CA ILE A 46 22.49 11.94 -4.63
C ILE A 46 22.37 12.41 -3.17
N ARG A 47 21.17 12.34 -2.57
CA ARG A 47 20.94 12.75 -1.17
C ARG A 47 21.42 11.67 -0.20
N HIS A 48 21.30 10.40 -0.56
CA HIS A 48 21.93 9.30 0.19
C HIS A 48 23.45 9.36 0.08
N SER A 49 24.00 9.59 -1.11
CA SER A 49 25.45 9.81 -1.30
C SER A 49 25.94 10.99 -0.48
N ASN A 50 25.10 12.02 -0.28
CA ASN A 50 25.45 13.13 0.59
C ASN A 50 25.63 12.72 2.06
N VAL A 51 24.68 11.95 2.59
CA VAL A 51 24.72 11.47 3.98
C VAL A 51 25.84 10.46 4.17
N LEU A 52 25.99 9.51 3.25
CA LEU A 52 27.09 8.53 3.26
C LEU A 52 28.45 9.23 3.20
N GLY A 53 28.61 10.23 2.33
CA GLY A 53 29.84 10.99 2.24
C GLY A 53 30.19 11.75 3.53
N TRP A 54 29.18 12.21 4.27
CA TRP A 54 29.37 12.78 5.61
C TRP A 54 29.78 11.71 6.62
N LEU A 55 29.06 10.57 6.68
CA LEU A 55 29.35 9.46 7.62
C LEU A 55 30.72 8.80 7.40
N LEU A 56 31.19 8.76 6.15
CA LEU A 56 32.45 8.14 5.75
C LEU A 56 33.66 9.05 6.00
N ASN A 57 33.46 10.33 6.33
CA ASN A 57 34.54 11.30 6.46
C ASN A 57 34.95 11.47 7.94
N PRO A 58 36.11 10.93 8.37
CA PRO A 58 36.53 11.00 9.78
C PRO A 58 36.67 12.42 10.34
N ALA A 59 36.83 13.43 9.48
CA ALA A 59 36.97 14.83 9.87
C ALA A 59 35.63 15.55 10.12
N GLU A 60 34.49 14.90 9.84
CA GLU A 60 33.16 15.49 10.01
C GLU A 60 32.65 15.41 11.46
N TYR A 61 31.68 16.28 11.78
CA TYR A 61 31.09 16.41 13.11
C TYR A 61 30.04 15.34 13.45
N HIS A 62 30.39 14.06 13.28
CA HIS A 62 29.59 12.90 13.70
C HIS A 62 30.24 12.05 14.81
N ASN A 63 31.47 12.36 15.23
CA ASN A 63 32.20 11.70 16.34
C ASN A 63 32.42 10.18 16.15
N PHE A 64 32.38 9.69 14.92
CA PHE A 64 32.70 8.29 14.62
C PHE A 64 34.20 8.06 14.38
N ASP A 65 34.97 9.12 14.21
CA ASP A 65 36.34 9.04 13.67
C ASP A 65 36.30 8.17 12.39
N ASP A 66 37.30 7.32 12.18
CA ASP A 66 37.32 6.40 11.03
C ASP A 66 36.55 5.09 11.23
N ARG A 67 35.77 4.93 12.32
CA ARG A 67 35.14 3.64 12.67
C ARG A 67 34.11 3.18 11.63
N PHE A 68 33.33 4.11 11.09
CA PHE A 68 32.28 3.78 10.11
C PHE A 68 32.90 3.38 8.77
N ILE A 69 33.85 4.15 8.25
CA ILE A 69 34.55 3.79 7.01
C ILE A 69 35.37 2.50 7.16
N LYS A 70 36.03 2.27 8.31
CA LYS A 70 36.69 0.99 8.60
C LYS A 70 35.72 -0.18 8.54
N LYS A 71 34.50 -0.05 9.08
CA LYS A 71 33.49 -1.13 8.99
C LYS A 71 33.16 -1.47 7.54
N VAL A 72 32.94 -0.46 6.70
CA VAL A 72 32.68 -0.63 5.26
C VAL A 72 33.85 -1.32 4.56
N ILE A 73 35.06 -0.76 4.68
CA ILE A 73 36.27 -1.31 4.04
C ILE A 73 36.54 -2.73 4.52
N HIS A 74 36.53 -2.97 5.83
CA HIS A 74 36.85 -4.27 6.40
C HIS A 74 35.83 -5.34 6.01
N HIS A 75 34.55 -4.98 5.89
CA HIS A 75 33.54 -5.93 5.44
C HIS A 75 33.82 -6.37 4.01
N CYS A 76 33.99 -5.42 3.08
CA CYS A 76 34.25 -5.72 1.68
C CYS A 76 35.55 -6.52 1.50
N VAL A 77 36.64 -6.12 2.17
CA VAL A 77 37.93 -6.83 2.11
C VAL A 77 37.86 -8.25 2.69
N LYS A 78 37.08 -8.47 3.76
CA LYS A 78 36.94 -9.80 4.37
C LYS A 78 36.09 -10.76 3.56
N HIS A 79 35.14 -10.24 2.79
CA HIS A 79 34.21 -11.03 1.97
C HIS A 79 34.61 -11.02 0.49
N ASP A 80 35.77 -10.47 0.15
CA ASP A 80 36.35 -10.62 -1.17
C ASP A 80 36.84 -12.05 -1.35
N SER A 81 36.02 -12.87 -2.02
CA SER A 81 36.28 -14.28 -2.31
C SER A 81 36.92 -14.53 -3.68
N ARG A 82 37.33 -13.47 -4.39
CA ARG A 82 37.93 -13.59 -5.73
C ARG A 82 39.29 -14.28 -5.65
N GLU A 83 39.49 -15.31 -6.46
CA GLU A 83 40.75 -16.07 -6.50
C GLU A 83 41.89 -15.24 -7.10
N GLU A 84 41.61 -14.44 -8.13
CA GLU A 84 42.53 -13.51 -8.78
C GLU A 84 41.85 -12.15 -9.00
N PRO A 85 41.78 -11.26 -8.00
CA PRO A 85 41.17 -9.95 -8.19
C PRO A 85 41.97 -9.13 -9.21
N ALA A 86 41.28 -8.51 -10.17
CA ALA A 86 41.90 -7.67 -11.20
C ALA A 86 42.68 -6.47 -10.61
N ILE A 87 42.35 -6.08 -9.37
CA ILE A 87 43.13 -5.13 -8.58
C ILE A 87 43.75 -5.89 -7.41
N SER A 88 45.06 -6.12 -7.51
CA SER A 88 45.81 -6.75 -6.44
C SER A 88 45.94 -5.77 -5.27
N TYR A 89 45.30 -6.10 -4.15
CA TYR A 89 45.55 -5.48 -2.87
C TYR A 89 45.77 -6.57 -1.81
N LYS A 90 46.52 -6.26 -0.76
CA LYS A 90 46.79 -7.21 0.31
C LYS A 90 45.81 -6.97 1.46
N PRO A 91 44.84 -7.88 1.70
CA PRO A 91 43.80 -7.68 2.71
C PRO A 91 44.37 -7.33 4.09
N LEU A 92 45.41 -8.03 4.53
CA LEU A 92 46.04 -7.79 5.82
C LEU A 92 46.63 -6.37 5.95
N GLU A 93 47.22 -5.83 4.87
CA GLU A 93 47.78 -4.48 4.89
C GLU A 93 46.67 -3.42 5.04
N ILE A 94 45.54 -3.58 4.34
CA ILE A 94 44.39 -2.68 4.47
C ILE A 94 43.75 -2.75 5.86
N LEU A 95 43.55 -3.96 6.39
CA LEU A 95 42.87 -4.17 7.68
C LEU A 95 43.66 -3.59 8.88
N LEU A 96 44.95 -3.34 8.72
CA LEU A 96 45.82 -2.73 9.74
C LEU A 96 45.93 -1.20 9.61
N GLN A 97 45.41 -0.61 8.53
CA GLN A 97 45.49 0.83 8.30
C GLN A 97 44.53 1.61 9.19
N ASP A 98 44.96 2.83 9.52
CA ASP A 98 44.12 3.87 10.08
C ASP A 98 43.68 4.81 8.96
N PHE A 99 42.40 5.19 8.95
CA PHE A 99 41.83 6.02 7.89
C PHE A 99 41.44 7.41 8.38
N ASN A 100 41.98 7.92 9.49
CA ASN A 100 41.66 9.26 9.98
C ASN A 100 42.08 10.38 9.01
N ASP A 101 43.02 10.13 8.09
CA ASP A 101 43.42 11.08 7.04
C ASP A 101 42.51 11.05 5.80
N MET A 102 41.49 10.18 5.77
CA MET A 102 40.62 10.00 4.61
C MET A 102 39.86 11.28 4.30
N ILE A 103 39.99 11.75 3.06
CA ILE A 103 39.20 12.87 2.52
C ILE A 103 38.12 12.30 1.61
N ILE A 104 36.86 12.65 1.88
CA ILE A 104 35.73 12.25 1.04
C ILE A 104 35.34 13.36 0.08
N ARG A 105 35.19 13.00 -1.20
CA ARG A 105 34.63 13.83 -2.27
C ARG A 105 33.39 13.16 -2.82
N ARG A 106 32.42 13.95 -3.26
CA ARG A 106 31.21 13.47 -3.94
C ARG A 106 31.12 14.12 -5.31
N GLU A 107 30.49 13.43 -6.25
CA GLU A 107 30.30 13.89 -7.63
C GLU A 107 31.60 14.24 -8.37
N TRP A 108 32.76 13.83 -7.86
CA TRP A 108 34.04 14.13 -8.50
C TRP A 108 34.17 13.28 -9.76
N ALA A 109 34.28 13.92 -10.91
CA ALA A 109 34.23 13.25 -12.21
C ALA A 109 32.97 12.37 -12.42
N ASN A 110 31.84 12.74 -11.78
CA ASN A 110 30.57 12.00 -11.72
C ASN A 110 30.59 10.72 -10.85
N ILE A 111 31.65 10.47 -10.10
CA ILE A 111 31.71 9.38 -9.13
C ILE A 111 30.91 9.80 -7.89
N ASP A 112 29.95 8.97 -7.46
CA ASP A 112 29.06 9.31 -6.35
C ASP A 112 29.84 9.60 -5.05
N ILE A 113 30.78 8.72 -4.68
CA ILE A 113 31.66 8.90 -3.51
C ILE A 113 33.09 8.45 -3.83
N LEU A 114 34.06 9.31 -3.56
CA LEU A 114 35.49 9.07 -3.68
C LEU A 114 36.19 9.39 -2.35
N GLY A 115 36.76 8.38 -1.70
CA GLY A 115 37.62 8.53 -0.53
C GLY A 115 39.10 8.44 -0.90
N ILE A 116 39.92 9.35 -0.38
CA ILE A 116 41.37 9.39 -0.64
C ILE A 116 42.12 9.48 0.68
N SER A 117 42.97 8.48 0.97
CA SER A 117 43.95 8.50 2.06
C SER A 117 45.34 8.59 1.45
N LYS A 118 46.02 9.72 1.70
CA LYS A 118 47.35 9.97 1.13
C LYS A 118 48.44 9.22 1.89
N SER A 119 48.30 9.11 3.22
CA SER A 119 49.29 8.40 4.03
C SER A 119 49.32 6.91 3.70
N ASN A 120 48.16 6.32 3.43
CA ASN A 120 48.04 4.90 3.10
C ASN A 120 48.22 4.61 1.61
N LYS A 121 48.33 5.66 0.76
CA LYS A 121 48.20 5.55 -0.70
C LYS A 121 46.99 4.70 -1.09
N PHE A 122 45.82 5.05 -0.55
CA PHE A 122 44.59 4.28 -0.71
C PHE A 122 43.46 5.14 -1.29
N VAL A 123 42.69 4.55 -2.20
CA VAL A 123 41.50 5.15 -2.81
C VAL A 123 40.30 4.21 -2.62
N LEU A 124 39.22 4.76 -2.08
CA LEU A 124 37.91 4.13 -2.01
C LEU A 124 36.99 4.77 -3.05
N VAL A 125 36.33 3.95 -3.86
CA VAL A 125 35.34 4.40 -4.85
C VAL A 125 34.04 3.70 -4.54
N ILE A 126 32.96 4.44 -4.36
CA ILE A 126 31.62 3.88 -4.17
C ILE A 126 30.71 4.45 -5.25
N GLU A 127 30.08 3.55 -6.00
CA GLU A 127 28.92 3.87 -6.85
C GLU A 127 27.67 3.45 -6.08
N ASN A 128 26.75 4.38 -5.89
CA ASN A 128 25.56 4.22 -5.07
C ASN A 128 24.31 4.22 -5.92
N LYS A 129 23.59 3.09 -5.93
CA LYS A 129 22.36 2.89 -6.68
C LYS A 129 21.24 2.45 -5.74
N ILE A 130 20.05 2.99 -5.91
CA ILE A 130 18.88 2.65 -5.08
C ILE A 130 17.72 2.20 -5.97
N TRP A 131 17.44 2.92 -7.05
CA TRP A 131 16.25 2.67 -7.88
C TRP A 131 16.59 2.29 -9.32
N SER A 132 17.85 2.46 -9.71
CA SER A 132 18.31 2.23 -11.07
C SER A 132 19.56 1.37 -11.06
N LYS A 133 19.72 0.52 -12.09
CA LYS A 133 20.99 -0.15 -12.32
C LYS A 133 22.00 0.83 -12.91
N GLU A 134 23.27 0.51 -12.77
CA GLU A 134 24.34 1.23 -13.43
C GLU A 134 24.15 1.21 -14.96
N SER A 135 24.65 2.24 -15.65
CA SER A 135 24.73 2.19 -17.11
C SER A 135 25.91 1.34 -17.57
N SER A 136 25.77 0.68 -18.73
CA SER A 136 26.69 -0.36 -19.24
C SER A 136 28.18 0.02 -19.34
N HIS A 137 28.53 1.30 -19.26
CA HIS A 137 29.91 1.79 -19.39
C HIS A 137 30.40 2.59 -18.18
N GLN A 138 29.56 2.77 -17.17
CA GLN A 138 29.81 3.70 -16.07
C GLN A 138 30.98 3.24 -15.19
N LEU A 139 30.92 2.01 -14.70
CA LEU A 139 31.93 1.44 -13.81
C LEU A 139 33.32 1.39 -14.46
N ASN A 140 33.36 0.98 -15.73
CA ASN A 140 34.58 0.97 -16.55
C ASN A 140 35.17 2.37 -16.75
N LYS A 141 34.32 3.39 -16.96
CA LYS A 141 34.75 4.78 -17.07
C LYS A 141 35.40 5.26 -15.77
N TYR A 142 34.80 4.96 -14.62
CA TYR A 142 35.34 5.37 -13.32
C TYR A 142 36.67 4.71 -13.01
N ARG A 143 36.79 3.41 -13.28
CA ARG A 143 38.07 2.69 -13.17
C ARG A 143 39.18 3.39 -13.96
N ARG A 144 38.97 3.69 -15.24
CA ARG A 144 39.97 4.36 -16.08
C ARG A 144 40.40 5.72 -15.52
N ILE A 145 39.44 6.50 -15.01
CA ILE A 145 39.73 7.81 -14.40
C ILE A 145 40.60 7.61 -13.16
N ILE A 146 40.22 6.70 -12.26
CA ILE A 146 40.92 6.47 -10.99
C ILE A 146 42.30 5.83 -11.20
N GLU A 147 42.44 4.92 -12.16
CA GLU A 147 43.73 4.33 -12.54
C GLU A 147 44.70 5.36 -13.13
N SER A 148 44.20 6.31 -13.92
CA SER A 148 45.01 7.40 -14.47
C SER A 148 45.43 8.43 -13.42
N GLU A 149 44.53 8.76 -12.49
CA GLU A 149 44.74 9.84 -11.51
C GLU A 149 45.50 9.36 -10.27
N PHE A 150 45.36 8.09 -9.91
CA PHE A 150 46.00 7.48 -8.74
C PHE A 150 46.75 6.19 -9.11
N PRO A 151 47.72 6.22 -10.04
CA PRO A 151 48.38 5.01 -10.55
C PRO A 151 49.01 4.18 -9.42
N ASP A 152 49.70 4.83 -8.49
CA ASP A 152 50.46 4.18 -7.40
C ASP A 152 49.64 3.87 -6.14
N TYR A 153 48.32 4.07 -6.16
CA TYR A 153 47.46 3.86 -4.99
C TYR A 153 46.83 2.47 -5.03
N THR A 154 46.62 1.87 -3.87
CA THR A 154 45.70 0.75 -3.70
C THR A 154 44.27 1.24 -3.87
N LYS A 155 43.43 0.50 -4.62
CA LYS A 155 42.09 0.93 -5.00
C LYS A 155 41.06 -0.10 -4.54
N LEU A 156 40.00 0.36 -3.90
CA LEU A 156 38.84 -0.46 -3.53
C LEU A 156 37.61 0.14 -4.20
N TYR A 157 36.94 -0.64 -5.05
CA TYR A 157 35.72 -0.23 -5.73
C TYR A 157 34.54 -0.99 -5.12
N ILE A 158 33.51 -0.25 -4.70
CA ILE A 158 32.30 -0.79 -4.07
C ILE A 158 31.09 -0.37 -4.88
N TYR A 159 30.24 -1.34 -5.22
CA TYR A 159 28.92 -1.11 -5.79
C TYR A 159 27.88 -1.28 -4.69
N LEU A 160 27.28 -0.17 -4.25
CA LEU A 160 26.31 -0.13 -3.16
C LEU A 160 24.90 -0.09 -3.74
N THR A 161 24.10 -1.12 -3.42
CA THR A 161 22.70 -1.26 -3.83
C THR A 161 21.82 -1.63 -2.64
N PRO A 162 20.48 -1.56 -2.72
CA PRO A 162 19.61 -1.95 -1.60
C PRO A 162 19.88 -3.39 -1.15
N GLU A 163 19.91 -4.32 -2.10
CA GLU A 163 20.03 -5.76 -1.87
C GLU A 163 21.47 -6.30 -1.98
N GLY A 164 22.44 -5.45 -2.36
CA GLY A 164 23.81 -5.91 -2.63
C GLY A 164 23.95 -6.67 -3.95
N ASP A 165 23.18 -6.26 -4.97
CA ASP A 165 23.27 -6.74 -6.34
C ASP A 165 24.70 -6.72 -6.88
N ASP A 166 25.01 -7.71 -7.71
CA ASP A 166 26.27 -7.76 -8.45
C ASP A 166 26.41 -6.61 -9.45
N ALA A 167 27.60 -6.00 -9.44
CA ALA A 167 28.01 -5.06 -10.47
C ALA A 167 28.19 -5.77 -11.82
N SER A 168 27.99 -5.04 -12.93
CA SER A 168 28.34 -5.50 -14.28
C SER A 168 29.82 -5.86 -14.46
N ASP A 169 30.70 -5.39 -13.56
CA ASP A 169 32.14 -5.66 -13.52
C ASP A 169 32.53 -6.25 -12.15
N THR A 170 32.05 -7.46 -11.85
CA THR A 170 32.30 -8.20 -10.59
C THR A 170 33.78 -8.48 -10.34
N ASP A 171 34.60 -8.56 -11.39
CA ASP A 171 36.04 -8.78 -11.28
C ASP A 171 36.77 -7.60 -10.59
N ASN A 172 36.18 -6.40 -10.64
CA ASN A 172 36.76 -5.19 -10.07
C ASN A 172 35.94 -4.59 -8.93
N TRP A 173 34.61 -4.66 -8.99
CA TRP A 173 33.69 -4.03 -8.05
C TRP A 173 33.12 -5.04 -7.06
N LEU A 174 33.23 -4.72 -5.77
CA LEU A 174 32.63 -5.51 -4.70
C LEU A 174 31.22 -5.02 -4.39
N SER A 175 30.27 -5.93 -4.30
CA SER A 175 28.88 -5.62 -3.96
C SER A 175 28.74 -5.34 -2.45
N LEU A 176 27.89 -4.38 -2.09
CA LEU A 176 27.52 -4.06 -0.72
C LEU A 176 26.03 -3.71 -0.65
N SER A 177 25.33 -4.17 0.39
CA SER A 177 23.91 -3.86 0.60
C SER A 177 23.70 -2.70 1.58
N TYR A 178 22.55 -2.01 1.46
CA TYR A 178 22.14 -1.02 2.46
C TYR A 178 21.82 -1.64 3.83
N GLU A 179 21.43 -2.92 3.87
CA GLU A 179 21.29 -3.67 5.13
C GLU A 179 22.61 -3.64 5.91
N LYS A 180 23.75 -3.91 5.25
CA LYS A 180 25.07 -3.85 5.89
C LYS A 180 25.46 -2.44 6.31
N ILE A 181 25.13 -1.43 5.51
CA ILE A 181 25.32 -0.03 5.91
C ILE A 181 24.57 0.29 7.21
N MET A 182 23.31 -0.13 7.33
CA MET A 182 22.52 0.05 8.55
C MET A 182 23.16 -0.68 9.74
N GLU A 183 23.51 -1.97 9.59
CA GLU A 183 24.17 -2.75 10.64
C GLU A 183 25.46 -2.07 11.14
N PHE A 184 26.28 -1.55 10.21
CA PHE A 184 27.52 -0.86 10.57
C PHE A 184 27.23 0.41 11.34
N LEU A 185 26.30 1.23 10.85
CA LEU A 185 25.90 2.49 11.45
C LEU A 185 25.35 2.27 12.86
N GLU A 186 24.42 1.33 13.05
CA GLU A 186 23.89 0.93 14.35
C GLU A 186 24.98 0.44 15.30
N SER A 187 25.93 -0.37 14.81
CA SER A 187 27.03 -0.88 15.62
C SER A 187 27.96 0.24 16.12
N VAL A 188 28.23 1.25 15.27
CA VAL A 188 29.07 2.40 15.63
C VAL A 188 28.31 3.33 16.59
N LEU A 189 27.04 3.60 16.33
CA LEU A 189 26.17 4.36 17.22
C LEU A 189 26.14 3.75 18.62
N LYS A 190 25.97 2.43 18.75
CA LYS A 190 25.93 1.75 20.06
C LYS A 190 27.17 2.05 20.91
N VAL A 191 28.34 2.22 20.28
CA VAL A 191 29.60 2.51 20.96
C VAL A 191 29.79 4.00 21.23
N ARG A 192 29.37 4.87 20.30
CA ARG A 192 29.68 6.31 20.33
C ARG A 192 28.52 7.19 20.84
N ARG A 193 27.32 6.63 21.07
CA ARG A 193 26.09 7.37 21.39
C ARG A 193 26.28 8.44 22.46
N HIS A 194 26.94 8.12 23.56
CA HIS A 194 27.14 9.04 24.69
C HIS A 194 28.11 10.19 24.41
N ALA A 195 28.97 10.05 23.39
CA ALA A 195 29.97 11.04 23.02
C ALA A 195 29.52 11.93 21.85
N MET A 196 28.30 11.73 21.32
CA MET A 196 27.76 12.47 20.19
C MET A 196 26.93 13.67 20.65
N SER A 197 26.85 14.70 19.80
CA SER A 197 25.85 15.76 19.97
C SER A 197 24.44 15.21 19.77
N LYS A 198 23.44 15.86 20.38
CA LYS A 198 22.04 15.46 20.22
C LYS A 198 21.59 15.62 18.78
N GLU A 199 22.06 16.66 18.11
CA GLU A 199 21.71 17.01 16.74
C GLU A 199 22.20 15.94 15.75
N SER A 200 23.46 15.52 15.86
CA SER A 200 24.01 14.45 15.01
C SER A 200 23.36 13.10 15.30
N LEU A 201 23.05 12.81 16.57
CA LEU A 201 22.34 11.58 16.95
C LEU A 201 20.94 11.53 16.32
N ILE A 202 20.14 12.60 16.47
CA ILE A 202 18.79 12.69 15.90
C ILE A 202 18.83 12.56 14.38
N PHE A 203 19.78 13.24 13.71
CA PHE A 203 19.91 13.17 12.26
C PHE A 203 20.20 11.75 11.77
N ILE A 204 21.10 11.03 12.47
CA ILE A 204 21.46 9.66 12.12
C ILE A 204 20.29 8.70 12.40
N GLU A 205 19.57 8.86 13.51
CA GLU A 205 18.38 8.05 13.83
C GLU A 205 17.28 8.26 12.78
N GLN A 206 17.06 9.49 12.32
CA GLN A 206 16.14 9.77 11.21
C GLN A 206 16.59 9.13 9.91
N TYR A 207 17.90 9.12 9.62
CA TYR A 207 18.43 8.46 8.43
C TYR A 207 18.23 6.94 8.49
N LEU A 208 18.54 6.29 9.63
CA LEU A 208 18.30 4.86 9.85
C LEU A 208 16.84 4.49 9.67
N SER A 209 15.92 5.31 10.19
CA SER A 209 14.48 5.11 10.00
C SER A 209 14.09 5.09 8.52
N ILE A 210 14.69 5.96 7.71
CA ILE A 210 14.40 6.04 6.27
C ILE A 210 14.97 4.86 5.52
N LEU A 211 16.21 4.46 5.81
CA LEU A 211 16.84 3.27 5.22
C LEU A 211 15.98 2.02 5.48
N ARG A 212 15.53 1.84 6.74
CA ARG A 212 14.72 0.68 7.15
C ARG A 212 13.40 0.61 6.38
N ARG A 213 12.66 1.73 6.33
CA ARG A 213 11.32 1.77 5.73
C ARG A 213 11.31 1.73 4.21
N ASN A 214 12.28 2.38 3.58
CA ASN A 214 12.19 2.71 2.15
C ASN A 214 13.25 2.06 1.26
N ILE A 215 14.32 1.49 1.84
CA ILE A 215 15.43 0.93 1.06
C ILE A 215 15.64 -0.55 1.36
N VAL A 216 15.78 -0.93 2.63
CA VAL A 216 16.06 -2.33 3.02
C VAL A 216 14.80 -3.19 3.08
N GLY A 217 13.63 -2.57 3.30
CA GLY A 217 12.37 -3.29 3.48
C GLY A 217 12.10 -3.66 4.93
N ASP A 218 10.84 -3.53 5.34
CA ASP A 218 10.42 -3.64 6.73
C ASP A 218 10.01 -5.08 7.12
N ASN A 219 10.99 -5.97 7.24
CA ASN A 219 10.79 -7.31 7.82
C ASN A 219 10.46 -7.28 9.32
N GLU A 220 10.59 -6.11 9.97
CA GLU A 220 10.40 -5.96 11.40
C GLU A 220 8.93 -5.72 11.75
N LEU A 221 8.17 -5.02 10.90
CA LEU A 221 6.71 -4.94 11.03
C LEU A 221 6.07 -6.33 10.95
N GLU A 222 6.46 -7.13 9.96
CA GLU A 222 5.98 -8.51 9.84
C GLU A 222 6.29 -9.31 11.11
N LYS A 223 7.50 -9.18 11.63
CA LYS A 223 7.90 -9.84 12.88
C LYS A 223 7.09 -9.38 14.09
N ILE A 224 6.84 -8.07 14.24
CA ILE A 224 6.00 -7.53 15.32
C ILE A 224 4.58 -8.08 15.20
N CYS A 225 4.00 -8.09 14.01
CA CYS A 225 2.69 -8.67 13.74
C CYS A 225 2.65 -10.18 14.09
N VAL A 226 3.68 -10.93 13.71
CA VAL A 226 3.82 -12.36 14.04
C VAL A 226 3.93 -12.57 15.55
N ASP A 227 4.68 -11.75 16.26
CA ASP A 227 4.87 -11.82 17.71
C ASP A 227 3.56 -11.51 18.45
N ILE A 228 2.85 -10.45 18.05
CA ILE A 228 1.53 -10.08 18.60
C ILE A 228 0.54 -11.23 18.37
N TYR A 229 0.45 -11.72 17.13
CA TYR A 229 -0.47 -12.81 16.80
C TYR A 229 -0.13 -14.10 17.56
N SER A 230 1.14 -14.46 17.66
CA SER A 230 1.58 -15.66 18.37
C SER A 230 1.25 -15.59 19.86
N LYS A 231 1.42 -14.42 20.48
CA LYS A 231 1.14 -14.20 21.90
C LYS A 231 -0.37 -14.19 22.20
N HIS A 232 -1.18 -13.57 21.33
CA HIS A 232 -2.61 -13.31 21.56
C HIS A 232 -3.54 -14.02 20.59
N LYS A 233 -3.09 -15.14 20.03
CA LYS A 233 -3.77 -15.88 18.96
C LYS A 233 -5.26 -16.06 19.23
N ARG A 234 -5.65 -16.56 20.41
CA ARG A 234 -7.06 -16.85 20.70
C ARG A 234 -7.93 -15.60 20.70
N ALA A 235 -7.44 -14.49 21.26
CA ALA A 235 -8.15 -13.22 21.30
C ALA A 235 -8.34 -12.64 19.90
N LEU A 236 -7.28 -12.67 19.08
CA LEU A 236 -7.31 -12.18 17.70
C LEU A 236 -8.17 -13.07 16.81
N ASP A 237 -8.06 -14.40 16.92
CA ASP A 237 -8.92 -15.37 16.23
C ASP A 237 -10.40 -15.11 16.54
N LEU A 238 -10.73 -14.79 17.80
CA LEU A 238 -12.09 -14.41 18.21
C LEU A 238 -12.53 -13.10 17.56
N ILE A 239 -11.68 -12.07 17.56
CA ILE A 239 -11.97 -10.80 16.88
C ILE A 239 -12.24 -11.03 15.39
N PHE A 240 -11.46 -11.89 14.73
CA PHE A 240 -11.69 -12.27 13.34
C PHE A 240 -12.96 -13.10 13.14
N GLU A 241 -13.26 -14.03 14.04
CA GLU A 241 -14.46 -14.88 14.03
C GLU A 241 -15.74 -14.03 14.14
N TYR A 242 -15.73 -13.00 14.99
CA TYR A 242 -16.85 -12.07 15.19
C TYR A 242 -16.74 -10.78 14.38
N LYS A 243 -15.77 -10.69 13.47
CA LYS A 243 -15.60 -9.51 12.60
C LYS A 243 -16.91 -9.27 11.84
N PRO A 244 -17.49 -8.06 11.88
CA PRO A 244 -18.73 -7.77 11.17
C PRO A 244 -18.62 -8.12 9.68
N ASP A 245 -19.52 -8.98 9.20
CA ASP A 245 -19.70 -9.22 7.75
C ASP A 245 -20.38 -7.98 7.17
N ILE A 246 -19.59 -7.02 6.70
CA ILE A 246 -20.08 -5.76 6.14
C ILE A 246 -21.10 -6.02 5.02
N TYR A 247 -20.92 -7.06 4.20
CA TYR A 247 -21.88 -7.38 3.14
C TYR A 247 -23.23 -7.81 3.70
N LYS A 248 -23.21 -8.64 4.74
CA LYS A 248 -24.44 -9.01 5.46
C LYS A 248 -25.07 -7.80 6.15
N GLY A 249 -24.28 -6.95 6.80
CA GLY A 249 -24.76 -5.73 7.44
C GLY A 249 -25.47 -4.79 6.45
N ILE A 250 -24.88 -4.59 5.27
CA ILE A 250 -25.49 -3.77 4.20
C ILE A 250 -26.79 -4.39 3.71
N HIS A 251 -26.78 -5.71 3.46
CA HIS A 251 -27.97 -6.45 3.04
C HIS A 251 -29.13 -6.29 4.04
N ASP A 252 -28.87 -6.58 5.32
CA ASP A 252 -29.87 -6.53 6.38
C ASP A 252 -30.39 -5.10 6.55
N LYS A 253 -29.51 -4.09 6.44
CA LYS A 253 -29.90 -2.68 6.51
C LYS A 253 -30.79 -2.22 5.36
N LEU A 254 -30.48 -2.67 4.13
CA LEU A 254 -31.29 -2.32 2.96
C LEU A 254 -32.67 -3.00 3.01
N LEU A 255 -32.74 -4.27 3.44
CA LEU A 255 -34.02 -4.94 3.67
C LEU A 255 -34.84 -4.24 4.75
N GLU A 256 -34.23 -3.85 5.88
CA GLU A 256 -34.91 -3.07 6.92
C GLU A 256 -35.54 -1.79 6.34
N ILE A 257 -34.81 -1.05 5.50
CA ILE A 257 -35.32 0.17 4.84
C ILE A 257 -36.48 -0.16 3.90
N ILE A 258 -36.40 -1.24 3.13
CA ILE A 258 -37.45 -1.66 2.19
C ILE A 258 -38.71 -2.08 2.95
N ASP A 259 -38.56 -2.97 3.93
CA ASP A 259 -39.68 -3.55 4.69
C ASP A 259 -40.38 -2.52 5.58
N SER A 260 -39.65 -1.51 6.05
CA SER A 260 -40.23 -0.41 6.84
C SER A 260 -40.87 0.69 5.99
N HIS A 261 -40.67 0.71 4.67
CA HIS A 261 -41.23 1.73 3.81
C HIS A 261 -42.64 1.33 3.31
N PRO A 262 -43.68 2.15 3.53
CA PRO A 262 -45.07 1.75 3.27
C PRO A 262 -45.37 1.45 1.80
N ASP A 263 -44.62 2.05 0.88
CA ASP A 263 -44.86 1.95 -0.57
C ASP A 263 -43.91 1.00 -1.32
N LEU A 264 -42.96 0.38 -0.63
CA LEU A 264 -42.02 -0.56 -1.26
C LEU A 264 -42.50 -2.00 -1.06
N ILE A 265 -42.16 -2.85 -2.03
CA ILE A 265 -42.42 -4.27 -2.00
C ILE A 265 -41.11 -4.99 -2.28
N ALA A 266 -40.63 -5.75 -1.30
CA ALA A 266 -39.45 -6.60 -1.48
C ALA A 266 -39.69 -7.68 -2.56
N ASP A 267 -38.61 -8.05 -3.24
CA ASP A 267 -38.56 -9.16 -4.18
C ASP A 267 -37.34 -10.05 -3.84
N HIS A 268 -37.08 -11.08 -4.65
CA HIS A 268 -35.97 -12.01 -4.44
C HIS A 268 -34.67 -11.26 -4.12
N SER A 269 -34.13 -11.54 -2.93
CA SER A 269 -32.93 -10.89 -2.42
C SER A 269 -31.91 -11.91 -1.91
N ASN A 270 -30.63 -11.61 -2.10
CA ASN A 270 -29.49 -12.32 -1.51
C ASN A 270 -28.43 -11.31 -1.08
N LYS A 271 -27.34 -11.76 -0.43
CA LYS A 271 -26.28 -10.90 0.12
C LYS A 271 -25.73 -9.85 -0.87
N GLN A 272 -25.71 -10.14 -2.17
CA GLN A 272 -25.13 -9.27 -3.19
C GLN A 272 -26.17 -8.51 -4.02
N CYS A 273 -27.40 -9.02 -4.10
CA CYS A 273 -28.46 -8.46 -4.93
C CYS A 273 -29.74 -8.38 -4.12
N ILE A 274 -30.18 -7.17 -3.78
CA ILE A 274 -31.45 -6.92 -3.09
C ILE A 274 -32.41 -6.28 -4.08
N ARG A 275 -33.57 -6.91 -4.27
CA ARG A 275 -34.57 -6.46 -5.26
C ARG A 275 -35.80 -5.93 -4.57
N PHE A 276 -36.39 -4.91 -5.18
CA PHE A 276 -37.67 -4.39 -4.76
C PHE A 276 -38.39 -3.69 -5.92
N THR A 277 -39.68 -3.47 -5.74
CA THR A 277 -40.48 -2.56 -6.56
C THR A 277 -41.25 -1.62 -5.64
N THR A 278 -42.04 -0.73 -6.22
CA THR A 278 -43.01 0.08 -5.50
C THR A 278 -44.42 -0.44 -5.76
N LYS A 279 -45.36 -0.16 -4.85
CA LYS A 279 -46.78 -0.50 -5.04
C LYS A 279 -47.32 0.06 -6.35
N ARG A 280 -46.98 1.31 -6.67
CA ARG A 280 -47.42 1.99 -7.89
C ARG A 280 -46.93 1.28 -9.15
N LEU A 281 -45.65 0.91 -9.21
CA LEU A 281 -45.13 0.15 -10.34
C LEU A 281 -45.72 -1.25 -10.40
N ASP A 282 -45.91 -1.92 -9.26
CA ASP A 282 -46.49 -3.26 -9.22
C ASP A 282 -47.94 -3.32 -9.72
N GLU A 283 -48.69 -2.22 -9.56
CA GLU A 283 -50.06 -2.07 -10.05
C GLU A 283 -50.14 -1.76 -11.54
N HIS A 284 -49.20 -0.97 -12.08
CA HIS A 284 -49.29 -0.46 -13.46
C HIS A 284 -48.47 -1.27 -14.47
N VAL A 285 -47.39 -1.94 -14.03
CA VAL A 285 -46.52 -2.71 -14.92
C VAL A 285 -46.89 -4.19 -14.89
N ALA A 286 -47.26 -4.74 -16.04
CA ALA A 286 -47.68 -6.14 -16.13
C ALA A 286 -46.56 -7.13 -15.75
N LYS A 287 -46.93 -8.21 -15.04
CA LYS A 287 -46.02 -9.26 -14.60
C LYS A 287 -45.84 -10.31 -15.69
N THR A 288 -44.95 -10.03 -16.64
CA THR A 288 -44.70 -10.88 -17.82
C THR A 288 -43.29 -11.48 -17.84
N SER A 289 -42.59 -11.49 -16.70
CA SER A 289 -41.25 -12.07 -16.61
C SER A 289 -41.31 -13.58 -16.44
N GLU A 290 -40.40 -14.29 -17.12
CA GLU A 290 -40.24 -15.74 -17.02
C GLU A 290 -38.81 -16.08 -16.57
N GLY A 291 -38.69 -16.92 -15.55
CA GLY A 291 -37.41 -17.49 -15.10
C GLY A 291 -36.45 -16.52 -14.40
N TRP A 292 -36.91 -15.35 -13.93
CA TRP A 292 -36.08 -14.38 -13.21
C TRP A 292 -36.34 -14.32 -11.70
N THR A 293 -37.58 -14.02 -11.32
CA THR A 293 -38.04 -13.99 -9.92
C THR A 293 -39.40 -14.69 -9.83
N GLU A 294 -39.73 -15.23 -8.66
CA GLU A 294 -41.02 -15.90 -8.43
C GLU A 294 -42.21 -14.94 -8.55
N SER A 295 -41.98 -13.63 -8.43
CA SER A 295 -43.01 -12.59 -8.54
C SER A 295 -43.49 -12.34 -9.97
N GLY A 296 -42.74 -12.80 -10.99
CA GLY A 296 -43.03 -12.53 -12.41
C GLY A 296 -42.87 -11.06 -12.82
N ARG A 297 -42.33 -10.20 -11.96
CA ARG A 297 -42.13 -8.78 -12.26
C ARG A 297 -41.03 -8.60 -13.30
N ILE A 298 -41.35 -7.87 -14.36
CA ILE A 298 -40.42 -7.61 -15.46
C ILE A 298 -39.55 -6.37 -15.23
N LEU A 299 -39.97 -5.48 -14.33
CA LEU A 299 -39.28 -4.23 -14.00
C LEU A 299 -39.01 -4.18 -12.49
N LEU A 300 -37.73 -4.16 -12.10
CA LEU A 300 -37.32 -4.16 -10.69
C LEU A 300 -36.17 -3.19 -10.42
N PHE A 301 -36.17 -2.59 -9.23
CA PHE A 301 -34.98 -1.97 -8.67
C PHE A 301 -34.09 -3.05 -8.06
N GLU A 302 -32.78 -2.97 -8.32
CA GLU A 302 -31.77 -3.85 -7.74
C GLU A 302 -30.67 -3.01 -7.06
N PHE A 303 -30.46 -3.22 -5.77
CA PHE A 303 -29.18 -2.88 -5.13
C PHE A 303 -28.17 -3.98 -5.42
N ILE A 304 -27.01 -3.62 -5.96
CA ILE A 304 -25.89 -4.52 -6.23
C ILE A 304 -24.71 -4.15 -5.34
N ASN A 305 -24.35 -5.06 -4.45
CA ASN A 305 -23.26 -4.90 -3.48
C ASN A 305 -22.02 -5.67 -3.96
N PHE A 306 -21.06 -4.96 -4.55
CA PHE A 306 -19.76 -5.49 -4.96
C PHE A 306 -18.65 -5.05 -4.00
N LYS A 307 -17.46 -5.62 -4.18
CA LYS A 307 -16.29 -5.36 -3.34
C LYS A 307 -15.93 -3.88 -3.22
N ASP A 308 -16.09 -3.12 -4.30
CA ASP A 308 -15.59 -1.74 -4.37
C ASP A 308 -16.73 -0.70 -4.31
N LYS A 309 -17.99 -1.13 -4.50
CA LYS A 309 -19.14 -0.23 -4.44
C LYS A 309 -20.48 -0.94 -4.24
N LEU A 310 -21.42 -0.19 -3.67
CA LEU A 310 -22.86 -0.43 -3.69
C LEU A 310 -23.53 0.56 -4.64
N PHE A 311 -24.30 0.06 -5.60
CA PHE A 311 -25.09 0.91 -6.50
C PHE A 311 -26.51 0.36 -6.64
N LEU A 312 -27.43 1.26 -6.98
CA LEU A 312 -28.81 0.93 -7.29
C LEU A 312 -29.04 1.10 -8.79
N LYS A 313 -29.80 0.17 -9.38
CA LYS A 313 -30.23 0.26 -10.77
C LYS A 313 -31.69 -0.14 -10.94
N LEU A 314 -32.32 0.35 -12.01
CA LEU A 314 -33.62 -0.14 -12.49
C LEU A 314 -33.38 -1.05 -13.69
N VAL A 315 -33.95 -2.26 -13.70
CA VAL A 315 -33.66 -3.29 -14.70
C VAL A 315 -34.94 -3.85 -15.30
N ILE A 316 -34.95 -3.98 -16.64
CA ILE A 316 -35.88 -4.84 -17.37
C ILE A 316 -35.30 -6.25 -17.40
N GLY A 317 -35.98 -7.22 -16.80
CA GLY A 317 -35.62 -8.63 -16.80
C GLY A 317 -36.30 -9.45 -17.91
N PRO A 318 -35.91 -10.72 -18.11
CA PRO A 318 -36.37 -11.59 -19.20
C PRO A 318 -37.88 -11.79 -19.14
N GLY A 319 -38.52 -11.89 -20.30
CA GLY A 319 -39.97 -11.98 -20.41
C GLY A 319 -40.45 -11.61 -21.81
N ASP A 320 -41.74 -11.34 -21.93
CA ASP A 320 -42.38 -10.96 -23.20
C ASP A 320 -41.64 -9.84 -23.96
N SER A 321 -41.27 -10.11 -25.22
CA SER A 321 -40.44 -9.19 -26.02
C SER A 321 -41.13 -7.86 -26.30
N GLU A 322 -42.43 -7.87 -26.60
CA GLU A 322 -43.18 -6.65 -26.91
C GLU A 322 -43.28 -5.74 -25.67
N HIS A 323 -43.52 -6.32 -24.50
CA HIS A 323 -43.54 -5.57 -23.25
C HIS A 323 -42.17 -4.99 -22.90
N ARG A 324 -41.09 -5.76 -23.09
CA ARG A 324 -39.71 -5.27 -22.90
C ARG A 324 -39.38 -4.11 -23.83
N GLU A 325 -39.74 -4.22 -25.10
CA GLU A 325 -39.52 -3.16 -26.10
C GLU A 325 -40.29 -1.88 -25.75
N ARG A 326 -41.54 -2.02 -25.29
CA ARG A 326 -42.34 -0.89 -24.81
C ARG A 326 -41.68 -0.19 -23.63
N LEU A 327 -41.32 -0.93 -22.57
CA LEU A 327 -40.66 -0.34 -21.38
C LEU A 327 -39.34 0.36 -21.76
N HIS A 328 -38.54 -0.27 -22.62
CA HIS A 328 -37.28 0.28 -23.09
C HIS A 328 -37.48 1.55 -23.92
N LYS A 329 -38.47 1.56 -24.82
CA LYS A 329 -38.84 2.73 -25.63
C LYS A 329 -39.34 3.87 -24.74
N THR A 330 -40.24 3.60 -23.80
CA THR A 330 -40.72 4.60 -22.84
C THR A 330 -39.56 5.25 -22.10
N ALA A 331 -38.56 4.48 -21.67
CA ALA A 331 -37.37 5.03 -21.03
C ALA A 331 -36.49 5.86 -22.00
N LEU A 332 -36.34 5.44 -23.27
CA LEU A 332 -35.60 6.18 -24.30
C LEU A 332 -36.22 7.54 -24.62
N ASP A 333 -37.55 7.62 -24.59
CA ASP A 333 -38.30 8.85 -24.85
C ASP A 333 -38.20 9.87 -23.69
N HIS A 334 -37.62 9.46 -22.54
CA HIS A 334 -37.43 10.30 -21.34
C HIS A 334 -35.93 10.44 -20.94
N PRO A 335 -35.08 11.03 -21.80
CA PRO A 335 -33.63 11.10 -21.57
C PRO A 335 -33.22 12.00 -20.39
N SER A 336 -34.10 12.87 -19.90
CA SER A 336 -33.91 13.66 -18.69
C SER A 336 -33.80 12.77 -17.44
N THR A 337 -34.64 11.72 -17.39
CA THR A 337 -34.72 10.77 -16.28
C THR A 337 -33.72 9.63 -16.48
N PHE A 338 -33.65 9.04 -17.68
CA PHE A 338 -32.81 7.88 -18.00
C PHE A 338 -31.57 8.27 -18.81
N LYS A 339 -30.62 8.89 -18.11
CA LYS A 339 -29.36 9.36 -18.72
C LYS A 339 -28.50 8.18 -19.16
N ARG A 340 -27.94 8.26 -20.38
CA ARG A 340 -26.99 7.28 -20.97
C ARG A 340 -27.57 5.87 -21.17
N LEU A 341 -28.88 5.76 -21.39
CA LEU A 341 -29.53 4.51 -21.75
C LEU A 341 -28.98 3.95 -23.08
N SER A 342 -28.74 2.64 -23.14
CA SER A 342 -28.39 1.95 -24.39
C SER A 342 -29.55 2.01 -25.38
N LYS A 343 -29.29 2.40 -26.63
CA LYS A 343 -30.27 2.32 -27.72
C LYS A 343 -30.64 0.89 -28.12
N ARG A 344 -29.80 -0.09 -27.76
CA ARG A 344 -30.04 -1.51 -28.02
C ARG A 344 -30.60 -2.16 -26.76
N LEU A 345 -31.75 -2.82 -26.90
CA LEU A 345 -32.32 -3.70 -25.89
C LEU A 345 -31.59 -5.05 -25.94
N SER A 346 -31.08 -5.51 -24.80
CA SER A 346 -30.45 -6.84 -24.71
C SER A 346 -31.53 -7.94 -24.71
N PRO A 347 -31.18 -9.20 -25.04
CA PRO A 347 -32.17 -10.28 -25.05
C PRO A 347 -32.70 -10.66 -23.66
N GLN A 348 -31.99 -10.36 -22.58
CA GLN A 348 -32.35 -10.82 -21.23
C GLN A 348 -32.39 -9.70 -20.19
N TYR A 349 -31.32 -8.94 -19.96
CA TYR A 349 -31.28 -7.94 -18.89
C TYR A 349 -30.85 -6.57 -19.41
N CYS A 350 -31.68 -5.55 -19.24
CA CYS A 350 -31.37 -4.18 -19.65
C CYS A 350 -31.47 -3.22 -18.46
N SER A 351 -30.34 -2.63 -18.07
CA SER A 351 -30.29 -1.61 -17.02
C SER A 351 -30.71 -0.26 -17.60
N MET A 352 -31.73 0.37 -17.02
CA MET A 352 -32.27 1.63 -17.50
C MET A 352 -31.80 2.85 -16.71
N PHE A 353 -31.63 2.66 -15.41
CA PHE A 353 -31.16 3.69 -14.48
C PHE A 353 -30.03 3.10 -13.65
N LEU A 354 -29.07 3.94 -13.24
CA LEU A 354 -28.00 3.56 -12.33
C LEU A 354 -27.59 4.76 -11.48
N THR A 355 -27.44 4.55 -10.18
CA THR A 355 -26.88 5.53 -9.25
C THR A 355 -25.99 4.85 -8.21
N ASP A 356 -24.84 5.45 -7.90
CA ASP A 356 -23.96 4.94 -6.86
C ASP A 356 -24.53 5.33 -5.48
N ILE A 357 -24.62 4.36 -4.57
CA ILE A 357 -25.06 4.57 -3.19
C ILE A 357 -23.82 4.72 -2.32
N TYR A 358 -22.88 3.78 -2.38
CA TYR A 358 -21.70 3.79 -1.53
C TYR A 358 -20.48 3.30 -2.30
N LYS A 359 -19.31 3.86 -2.00
CA LYS A 359 -18.02 3.38 -2.53
C LYS A 359 -17.24 2.83 -1.37
N HIS A 360 -16.81 1.58 -1.48
CA HIS A 360 -15.93 0.99 -0.49
C HIS A 360 -14.54 1.59 -0.69
N ASP A 361 -13.96 2.11 0.39
CA ASP A 361 -12.61 2.65 0.41
C ASP A 361 -11.77 1.68 1.23
N GLU A 362 -10.81 1.00 0.60
CA GLU A 362 -9.92 0.04 1.27
C GLU A 362 -8.99 0.74 2.28
N GLY A 363 -8.79 2.07 2.18
CA GLY A 363 -7.93 2.86 3.06
C GLY A 363 -8.66 3.63 4.16
N ARG A 364 -10.00 3.61 4.19
CA ARG A 364 -10.76 4.04 5.36
C ARG A 364 -11.13 2.80 6.14
N GLU A 365 -10.59 2.65 7.34
CA GLU A 365 -11.19 1.81 8.38
C GLU A 365 -12.57 2.39 8.70
N ASN A 366 -13.55 2.14 7.83
CA ASN A 366 -14.87 2.71 8.00
C ASN A 366 -15.52 1.98 9.16
N ASP A 367 -15.76 2.72 10.25
CA ASP A 367 -16.63 2.29 11.33
C ASP A 367 -17.89 1.70 10.71
N HIS A 368 -18.16 0.42 10.99
CA HIS A 368 -19.32 -0.30 10.50
C HIS A 368 -20.60 0.54 10.70
N LEU A 369 -20.72 1.26 11.82
CA LEU A 369 -21.84 2.14 12.09
C LEU A 369 -21.94 3.31 11.11
N GLN A 370 -20.81 3.95 10.79
CA GLN A 370 -20.75 5.06 9.84
C GLN A 370 -21.13 4.62 8.42
N VAL A 371 -20.65 3.44 7.98
CA VAL A 371 -21.03 2.85 6.68
C VAL A 371 -22.55 2.71 6.57
N MET A 372 -23.18 2.11 7.60
CA MET A 372 -24.62 1.88 7.59
C MET A 372 -25.42 3.20 7.59
N GLN A 373 -24.96 4.21 8.33
CA GLN A 373 -25.59 5.53 8.36
C GLN A 373 -25.51 6.25 7.01
N GLU A 374 -24.38 6.17 6.31
CA GLU A 374 -24.23 6.78 4.99
C GLU A 374 -25.14 6.11 3.96
N ILE A 375 -25.15 4.77 3.94
CA ILE A 375 -26.03 3.99 3.05
C ILE A 375 -27.49 4.33 3.32
N GLU A 376 -27.91 4.36 4.59
CA GLU A 376 -29.28 4.71 4.96
C GLU A 376 -29.65 6.12 4.48
N THR A 377 -28.78 7.10 4.72
CA THR A 377 -29.02 8.50 4.33
C THR A 377 -29.18 8.64 2.82
N LYS A 378 -28.29 8.02 2.04
CA LYS A 378 -28.32 8.10 0.58
C LYS A 378 -29.48 7.31 -0.02
N THR A 379 -29.79 6.13 0.51
CA THR A 379 -30.96 5.35 0.08
C THR A 379 -32.25 6.12 0.35
N LYS A 380 -32.45 6.65 1.56
CA LYS A 380 -33.63 7.48 1.88
C LYS A 380 -33.71 8.73 1.00
N SER A 381 -32.58 9.37 0.69
CA SER A 381 -32.53 10.49 -0.25
C SER A 381 -32.96 10.09 -1.66
N PHE A 382 -32.51 8.94 -2.16
CA PHE A 382 -32.94 8.41 -3.47
C PHE A 382 -34.45 8.14 -3.48
N LEU A 383 -34.95 7.42 -2.47
CA LEU A 383 -36.37 7.09 -2.34
C LEU A 383 -37.22 8.35 -2.30
N LYS A 384 -36.80 9.38 -1.55
CA LYS A 384 -37.56 10.63 -1.46
C LYS A 384 -37.54 11.48 -2.74
N ASN A 385 -36.40 11.56 -3.42
CA ASN A 385 -36.18 12.60 -4.43
C ASN A 385 -36.24 12.09 -5.87
N LYS A 386 -36.12 10.78 -6.10
CA LYS A 386 -35.93 10.24 -7.46
C LYS A 386 -36.88 9.12 -7.84
N ILE A 387 -37.40 8.36 -6.87
CA ILE A 387 -38.24 7.22 -7.19
C ILE A 387 -39.52 7.66 -7.89
N GLU A 388 -40.20 8.71 -7.40
CA GLU A 388 -41.45 9.22 -7.98
C GLU A 388 -41.26 9.71 -9.43
N GLU A 389 -40.13 10.36 -9.73
CA GLU A 389 -39.80 10.82 -11.09
C GLU A 389 -39.62 9.63 -12.04
N ILE A 390 -39.03 8.54 -11.57
CA ILE A 390 -38.85 7.31 -12.35
C ILE A 390 -40.19 6.61 -12.58
N GLU A 391 -41.03 6.54 -11.55
CA GLU A 391 -42.36 5.92 -11.64
C GLU A 391 -43.27 6.65 -12.62
N ALA A 392 -43.29 7.99 -12.57
CA ALA A 392 -44.17 8.82 -13.39
C ALA A 392 -44.02 8.50 -14.88
N VAL A 393 -42.78 8.26 -15.33
CA VAL A 393 -42.48 7.91 -16.73
C VAL A 393 -43.22 6.65 -17.19
N PHE A 394 -43.33 5.63 -16.33
CA PHE A 394 -44.01 4.39 -16.71
C PHE A 394 -45.51 4.47 -16.49
N ILE A 395 -45.98 5.22 -15.49
CA ILE A 395 -47.40 5.32 -15.15
C ILE A 395 -48.17 6.23 -16.12
N GLU A 396 -47.63 7.40 -16.47
CA GLU A 396 -48.32 8.37 -17.34
C GLU A 396 -48.50 7.86 -18.78
N ASN A 397 -47.62 6.96 -19.23
CA ASN A 397 -47.66 6.35 -20.57
C ASN A 397 -48.53 5.08 -20.64
N HIS A 398 -49.19 4.67 -19.55
CA HIS A 398 -50.11 3.51 -19.53
C HIS A 398 -51.57 3.89 -19.84
N HIS A 399 -51.89 5.15 -20.13
CA HIS A 399 -53.27 5.57 -20.43
C HIS A 399 -53.75 5.29 -21.88
N ASP A 400 -52.88 4.83 -22.78
CA ASP A 400 -53.27 4.42 -24.14
C ASP A 400 -53.18 2.90 -24.30
N THR A 401 -54.16 2.15 -23.80
CA THR A 401 -54.61 0.84 -24.33
C THR A 401 -55.77 0.27 -23.49
N ASN A 402 -56.95 0.86 -23.65
CA ASN A 402 -58.20 0.10 -23.61
C ASN A 402 -58.89 0.35 -24.95
N LEU A 403 -58.60 -0.49 -25.94
CA LEU A 403 -59.43 -0.78 -27.11
C LEU A 403 -58.98 -2.09 -27.75
#